data_AF-A0A660VHC8-F1
#
_entry.id   AF-A0A660VHC8-F1
#
_cell.length_a   1.000
_cell.length_b   1.000
_cell.length_c   1.000
_cell.angle_alpha   90.00
_cell.angle_beta   90.00
_cell.angle_gamma   90.00
#
_symmetry.space_group_name_H-M   'P 1'
#
loop_
_entity.id
_entity.type
_entity.pdbx_description
1 polymer ?
#
loop_
_entity_poly.entity_id
_entity_poly.type
_entity_poly.pdbx_seq_one_letter_code
_entity_poly.pdbx_strand_id
1 'polypeptide(L)'
;MSPTIHPTVNPPRSRLSGRRAEESSAISTPDQDRAPTDSPRSRSGVPYPLGAHFDGEGTNFSVFSRVAERVELCLFDEAGRETRLELPEMTGHSWHGYLRGVGPGQRYGYRVHGPWDPAHGLRCNPHKLLLDPYARAIDGHLRWGDSIHGYVRGHPFRKQETDSAPDVQRSLVVASEFDWSD
;
A
#
# COMPACT_ATOMS: atom_id res chain seq x y z
N MET A 1 55.07 -0.83 -39.37
CA MET A 1 54.78 -0.39 -40.75
C MET A 1 53.86 0.82 -40.66
N SER A 2 54.23 1.91 -41.33
CA SER A 2 53.37 3.08 -41.61
C SER A 2 52.87 2.97 -43.07
N PRO A 3 52.11 3.90 -43.67
CA PRO A 3 51.54 5.15 -43.13
C PRO A 3 50.06 5.41 -43.54
N THR A 4 49.50 6.56 -43.16
CA THR A 4 48.73 7.49 -44.03
C THR A 4 48.65 8.86 -43.35
N ILE A 5 48.75 9.97 -44.09
CA ILE A 5 49.09 11.32 -43.58
C ILE A 5 48.40 12.44 -44.41
N HIS A 6 47.97 13.53 -43.73
CA HIS A 6 47.54 14.86 -44.26
C HIS A 6 46.25 14.92 -45.13
N PRO A 7 45.60 16.09 -45.34
CA PRO A 7 45.89 17.48 -44.91
C PRO A 7 44.93 17.92 -43.75
N THR A 8 44.37 19.13 -43.51
CA THR A 8 44.31 20.45 -44.22
C THR A 8 44.14 21.64 -43.23
N VAL A 9 43.53 22.76 -43.66
CA VAL A 9 43.61 24.16 -43.14
C VAL A 9 42.24 24.83 -42.91
N ASN A 10 42.17 25.78 -41.95
CA ASN A 10 41.06 26.74 -41.69
C ASN A 10 41.29 28.11 -42.38
N PRO A 11 40.23 28.83 -42.81
CA PRO A 11 40.13 30.29 -42.51
C PRO A 11 38.66 30.74 -42.22
N PRO A 12 38.29 32.05 -42.20
CA PRO A 12 38.45 32.93 -41.05
C PRO A 12 37.14 33.59 -40.54
N ARG A 13 37.24 34.44 -39.51
CA ARG A 13 36.12 35.16 -38.87
C ARG A 13 35.46 36.23 -39.75
N SER A 14 34.18 36.51 -39.51
CA SER A 14 33.53 37.81 -39.78
C SER A 14 32.77 38.33 -38.56
N ARG A 15 32.56 39.65 -38.48
CA ARG A 15 31.80 40.34 -37.41
C ARG A 15 30.44 40.82 -37.93
N LEU A 16 29.44 40.87 -37.06
CA LEU A 16 28.42 41.94 -36.95
C LEU A 16 27.81 41.75 -35.54
N SER A 17 27.94 42.73 -34.62
CA SER A 17 27.20 44.01 -34.53
C SER A 17 26.00 43.84 -33.60
N GLY A 18 26.13 44.37 -32.38
CA GLY A 18 25.24 44.01 -31.28
C GLY A 18 23.98 44.86 -31.17
N ARG A 19 23.21 44.58 -30.11
CA ARG A 19 22.37 45.56 -29.41
C ARG A 19 22.51 45.35 -27.90
N ARG A 20 22.28 46.43 -27.16
CA ARG A 20 22.38 46.54 -25.71
C ARG A 20 20.96 46.67 -25.16
N ALA A 21 20.52 45.73 -24.33
CA ALA A 21 19.27 45.81 -23.59
C ALA A 21 19.39 45.02 -22.28
N GLU A 22 18.62 45.43 -21.29
CA GLU A 22 18.73 45.18 -19.86
C GLU A 22 18.83 43.71 -19.40
N GLU A 23 19.81 43.42 -18.52
CA GLU A 23 19.66 42.36 -17.52
C GLU A 23 18.60 42.79 -16.49
N SER A 24 17.36 42.33 -16.67
CA SER A 24 16.30 42.48 -15.67
C SER A 24 16.12 41.18 -14.90
N SER A 25 16.14 41.27 -13.57
CA SER A 25 16.11 40.11 -12.68
C SER A 25 14.73 39.43 -12.64
N ALA A 26 14.70 38.14 -12.95
CA ALA A 26 13.59 37.25 -12.58
C ALA A 26 14.16 35.96 -11.97
N ILE A 27 14.00 35.81 -10.64
CA ILE A 27 14.28 34.54 -9.98
C ILE A 27 13.17 33.57 -10.39
N SER A 28 13.50 32.56 -11.18
CA SER A 28 12.56 31.51 -11.59
C SER A 28 12.24 30.61 -10.40
N THR A 29 11.21 30.95 -9.63
CA THR A 29 10.61 30.04 -8.65
C THR A 29 10.19 28.75 -9.37
N PRO A 30 10.73 27.58 -9.01
CA PRO A 30 10.22 26.32 -9.54
C PRO A 30 8.79 26.11 -9.03
N ASP A 31 7.92 25.67 -9.92
CA ASP A 31 6.49 25.51 -9.70
C ASP A 31 6.20 24.66 -8.45
N GLN A 32 5.27 25.15 -7.62
CA GLN A 32 4.88 24.54 -6.34
C GLN A 32 3.51 23.86 -6.40
N ASP A 33 3.04 23.50 -7.60
CA ASP A 33 1.87 22.64 -7.81
C ASP A 33 2.17 21.16 -7.42
N ARG A 34 2.59 20.98 -6.17
CA ARG A 34 2.92 19.71 -5.55
C ARG A 34 1.62 19.03 -5.12
N ALA A 35 1.17 18.09 -5.94
CA ALA A 35 -0.06 17.33 -5.73
C ALA A 35 -0.27 16.87 -4.27
N PRO A 36 -1.49 16.98 -3.72
CA PRO A 36 -1.77 16.78 -2.30
C PRO A 36 -1.45 15.33 -1.88
N THR A 37 -0.32 15.16 -1.20
CA THR A 37 0.15 13.86 -0.70
C THR A 37 -0.43 13.57 0.69
N ASP A 38 -1.75 13.65 0.84
CA ASP A 38 -2.43 13.24 2.07
C ASP A 38 -2.78 11.75 1.99
N SER A 39 -1.79 10.91 2.29
CA SER A 39 -1.99 9.47 2.46
C SER A 39 -3.11 9.23 3.49
N PRO A 40 -4.15 8.44 3.17
CA PRO A 40 -5.39 8.40 3.95
C PRO A 40 -5.13 7.98 5.41
N ARG A 41 -5.29 8.93 6.34
CA ARG A 41 -4.97 8.73 7.76
C ARG A 41 -6.11 7.98 8.46
N SER A 42 -5.78 6.89 9.13
CA SER A 42 -6.68 6.21 10.06
C SER A 42 -6.97 7.11 11.27
N ARG A 43 -8.25 7.23 11.62
CA ARG A 43 -8.73 7.75 12.92
C ARG A 43 -9.01 6.59 13.87
N SER A 44 -9.18 6.86 15.15
CA SER A 44 -9.42 5.84 16.19
C SER A 44 -10.53 4.81 15.87
N GLY A 45 -11.66 5.24 15.29
CA GLY A 45 -12.78 4.34 14.98
C GLY A 45 -13.39 3.69 16.23
N VAL A 46 -14.05 2.55 16.05
CA VAL A 46 -14.72 1.79 17.13
C VAL A 46 -14.42 0.28 17.06
N PRO A 47 -14.34 -0.44 18.20
CA PRO A 47 -14.02 -1.88 18.25
C PRO A 47 -15.14 -2.83 17.82
N TYR A 48 -16.36 -2.31 17.63
CA TYR A 48 -17.53 -3.09 17.23
C TYR A 48 -18.44 -2.26 16.32
N PRO A 49 -19.13 -2.88 15.35
CA PRO A 49 -19.05 -4.29 14.96
C PRO A 49 -17.69 -4.67 14.32
N LEU A 50 -17.37 -5.97 14.37
CA LEU A 50 -16.13 -6.53 13.79
C LEU A 50 -16.26 -6.69 12.26
N GLY A 51 -15.14 -6.55 11.55
CA GLY A 51 -15.04 -6.49 10.09
C GLY A 51 -15.02 -5.06 9.55
N ALA A 52 -15.25 -4.91 8.25
CA ALA A 52 -15.38 -3.62 7.57
C ALA A 52 -16.85 -3.20 7.42
N HIS A 53 -17.19 -2.05 7.98
CA HIS A 53 -18.54 -1.47 8.01
C HIS A 53 -18.52 -0.05 7.47
N PHE A 54 -19.25 0.16 6.36
CA PHE A 54 -19.40 1.45 5.70
C PHE A 54 -20.58 2.24 6.29
N ASP A 55 -20.40 3.54 6.51
CA ASP A 55 -21.40 4.40 7.17
C ASP A 55 -21.97 5.52 6.26
N GLY A 56 -21.57 5.56 4.98
CA GLY A 56 -21.91 6.61 4.03
C GLY A 56 -20.79 7.63 3.81
N GLU A 57 -19.96 7.92 4.82
CA GLU A 57 -18.83 8.86 4.73
C GLU A 57 -17.46 8.15 4.70
N GLY A 58 -17.40 6.92 5.19
CA GLY A 58 -16.17 6.14 5.33
C GLY A 58 -16.43 4.73 5.85
N THR A 59 -15.34 4.02 6.14
CA THR A 59 -15.39 2.63 6.64
C THR A 59 -14.69 2.52 7.99
N ASN A 60 -15.40 1.96 8.97
CA ASN A 60 -14.80 1.46 10.20
C ASN A 60 -14.29 0.04 9.96
N PHE A 61 -13.02 -0.20 10.29
CA PHE A 61 -12.40 -1.53 10.27
C PHE A 61 -12.15 -1.95 11.71
N SER A 62 -12.54 -3.17 12.08
CA SER A 62 -12.08 -3.79 13.33
C SER A 62 -11.82 -5.29 13.22
N VAL A 63 -10.69 -5.74 13.76
CA VAL A 63 -10.27 -7.15 13.71
C VAL A 63 -9.70 -7.60 15.06
N PHE A 64 -10.13 -8.78 15.52
CA PHE A 64 -9.69 -9.34 16.80
C PHE A 64 -8.32 -10.03 16.68
N SER A 65 -7.37 -9.69 17.57
CA SER A 65 -6.16 -10.48 17.80
C SER A 65 -5.58 -10.28 19.20
N ARG A 66 -5.52 -11.38 19.97
CA ARG A 66 -4.83 -11.47 21.26
C ARG A 66 -3.31 -11.62 21.18
N VAL A 67 -2.74 -11.81 19.97
CA VAL A 67 -1.31 -12.14 19.76
C VAL A 67 -0.61 -11.17 18.80
N ALA A 68 -1.33 -10.15 18.32
CA ALA A 68 -0.73 -9.08 17.54
C ALA A 68 0.00 -8.10 18.46
N GLU A 69 1.16 -7.63 18.03
CA GLU A 69 1.86 -6.47 18.59
C GLU A 69 1.55 -5.20 17.79
N ARG A 70 1.14 -5.36 16.51
CA ARG A 70 0.75 -4.28 15.59
C ARG A 70 -0.07 -4.86 14.43
N VAL A 71 -1.08 -4.13 13.95
CA VAL A 71 -1.91 -4.55 12.81
C VAL A 71 -1.92 -3.47 11.73
N GLU A 72 -1.54 -3.84 10.51
CA GLU A 72 -1.61 -2.98 9.33
C GLU A 72 -2.84 -3.36 8.48
N LEU A 73 -3.78 -2.43 8.32
CA LEU A 73 -4.79 -2.45 7.27
C LEU A 73 -4.10 -2.18 5.93
N CYS A 74 -4.28 -3.09 4.98
CA CYS A 74 -3.65 -3.05 3.66
C CYS A 74 -4.74 -2.83 2.61
N LEU A 75 -4.83 -1.61 2.07
CA LEU A 75 -5.75 -1.24 0.99
C LEU A 75 -5.09 -1.48 -0.38
N PHE A 76 -5.88 -1.82 -1.39
CA PHE A 76 -5.40 -2.03 -2.76
C PHE A 76 -6.19 -1.20 -3.77
N ASP A 77 -5.47 -0.52 -4.68
CA ASP A 77 -6.08 0.18 -5.81
C ASP A 77 -6.39 -0.76 -6.99
N GLU A 78 -6.93 -0.20 -8.09
CA GLU A 78 -7.27 -0.95 -9.30
C GLU A 78 -6.05 -1.56 -10.01
N ALA A 79 -4.86 -0.95 -9.85
CA ALA A 79 -3.60 -1.48 -10.35
C ALA A 79 -2.99 -2.53 -9.39
N GLY A 80 -3.67 -2.85 -8.29
CA GLY A 80 -3.21 -3.81 -7.28
C GLY A 80 -2.07 -3.27 -6.39
N ARG A 81 -1.79 -1.97 -6.40
CA ARG A 81 -0.78 -1.34 -5.54
C ARG A 81 -1.28 -1.28 -4.10
N GLU A 82 -0.43 -1.67 -3.15
CA GLU A 82 -0.76 -1.76 -1.74
C GLU A 82 -0.43 -0.45 -1.00
N THR A 83 -1.41 0.07 -0.25
CA THR A 83 -1.22 1.12 0.76
C THR A 83 -1.43 0.52 2.14
N ARG A 84 -0.41 0.59 3.01
CA ARG A 84 -0.46 0.05 4.37
C ARG A 84 -0.67 1.16 5.39
N LEU A 85 -1.59 0.94 6.32
CA LEU A 85 -2.02 1.90 7.34
C LEU A 85 -2.12 1.17 8.67
N GLU A 86 -1.55 1.73 9.72
CA GLU A 86 -1.67 1.15 11.06
C GLU A 86 -3.08 1.35 11.61
N LEU A 87 -3.64 0.33 12.26
CA LEU A 87 -4.84 0.48 13.08
C LEU A 87 -4.41 1.12 14.42
N PRO A 88 -4.81 2.38 14.71
CA PRO A 88 -4.21 3.17 15.77
C PRO A 88 -4.61 2.76 17.20
N GLU A 89 -5.68 1.97 17.35
CA GLU A 89 -6.28 1.65 18.65
C GLU A 89 -6.47 0.14 18.83
N MET A 90 -6.42 -0.32 20.09
CA MET A 90 -6.81 -1.68 20.46
C MET A 90 -7.66 -1.66 21.74
N THR A 91 -8.96 -1.96 21.62
CA THR A 91 -9.87 -2.13 22.75
C THR A 91 -10.28 -3.59 22.90
N GLY A 92 -10.00 -4.22 24.04
CA GLY A 92 -10.41 -5.61 24.31
C GLY A 92 -9.81 -6.66 23.36
N HIS A 93 -8.62 -6.39 22.81
CA HIS A 93 -7.96 -7.14 21.73
C HIS A 93 -8.63 -7.03 20.34
N SER A 94 -9.69 -6.23 20.19
CA SER A 94 -10.14 -5.73 18.88
C SER A 94 -9.25 -4.55 18.49
N TRP A 95 -8.47 -4.71 17.42
CA TRP A 95 -7.74 -3.61 16.77
C TRP A 95 -8.72 -2.85 15.88
N HIS A 96 -8.71 -1.52 15.88
CA HIS A 96 -9.66 -0.74 15.10
C HIS A 96 -9.12 0.57 14.54
N GLY A 97 -9.79 1.05 13.50
CA GLY A 97 -9.54 2.34 12.86
C GLY A 97 -10.62 2.70 11.85
N TYR A 98 -10.82 4.00 11.63
CA TYR A 98 -11.82 4.55 10.72
C TYR A 98 -11.19 5.41 9.62
N LEU A 99 -11.59 5.17 8.37
CA LEU A 99 -11.05 5.83 7.18
C LEU A 99 -12.18 6.51 6.39
N ARG A 100 -12.12 7.84 6.25
CA ARG A 100 -13.05 8.62 5.41
C ARG A 100 -12.76 8.39 3.92
N GLY A 101 -13.81 8.45 3.10
CA GLY A 101 -13.73 8.26 1.65
C GLY A 101 -13.49 6.81 1.20
N VAL A 102 -13.23 5.88 2.13
CA VAL A 102 -13.16 4.45 1.85
C VAL A 102 -14.58 3.88 1.89
N GLY A 103 -15.05 3.32 0.77
CA GLY A 103 -16.41 2.80 0.63
C GLY A 103 -16.49 1.44 -0.09
N PRO A 104 -17.72 1.01 -0.47
CA PRO A 104 -17.96 -0.28 -1.09
C PRO A 104 -17.12 -0.50 -2.36
N GLY A 105 -16.66 -1.73 -2.57
CA GLY A 105 -15.74 -2.08 -3.64
C GLY A 105 -14.25 -1.91 -3.29
N GLN A 106 -13.91 -1.23 -2.18
CA GLN A 106 -12.52 -1.17 -1.72
C GLN A 106 -12.01 -2.57 -1.36
N ARG A 107 -10.91 -2.97 -2.00
CA ARG A 107 -10.16 -4.20 -1.72
C ARG A 107 -9.22 -3.99 -0.53
N TYR A 108 -9.25 -4.89 0.43
CA TYR A 108 -8.38 -4.82 1.61
C TYR A 108 -7.94 -6.19 2.14
N GLY A 109 -7.04 -6.16 3.12
CA GLY A 109 -6.68 -7.27 3.99
C GLY A 109 -5.84 -6.75 5.16
N TYR A 110 -5.29 -7.64 5.98
CA TYR A 110 -4.43 -7.26 7.10
C TYR A 110 -3.04 -7.90 7.02
N ARG A 111 -2.04 -7.21 7.58
CA ARG A 111 -0.74 -7.80 7.95
C ARG A 111 -0.58 -7.70 9.46
N VAL A 112 -0.39 -8.85 10.10
CA VAL A 112 -0.30 -8.97 11.56
C VAL A 112 1.14 -9.18 11.98
N HIS A 113 1.65 -8.23 12.75
CA HIS A 113 2.98 -8.26 13.36
C HIS A 113 2.88 -8.81 14.78
N GLY A 114 3.92 -9.49 15.24
CA GLY A 114 3.94 -10.18 16.53
C GLY A 114 4.94 -11.33 16.55
N PRO A 115 4.92 -12.17 17.60
CA PRO A 115 5.88 -13.25 17.78
C PRO A 115 5.73 -14.36 16.73
N TRP A 116 6.90 -14.79 16.21
CA TRP A 116 7.07 -16.04 15.48
C TRP A 116 7.81 -17.04 16.38
N ASP A 117 7.04 -17.82 17.14
CA ASP A 117 7.51 -18.99 17.89
C ASP A 117 6.59 -20.19 17.59
N PRO A 118 6.89 -20.96 16.54
CA PRO A 118 6.11 -22.13 16.15
C PRO A 118 6.11 -23.29 17.16
N ALA A 119 7.00 -23.31 18.15
CA ALA A 119 6.99 -24.32 19.22
C ALA A 119 5.86 -24.04 20.22
N HIS A 120 5.61 -22.77 20.51
CA HIS A 120 4.49 -22.30 21.35
C HIS A 120 3.25 -21.90 20.53
N GLY A 121 3.20 -22.25 19.24
CA GLY A 121 2.07 -22.00 18.34
C GLY A 121 1.94 -20.56 17.82
N LEU A 122 2.84 -19.65 18.21
CA LEU A 122 2.85 -18.25 17.79
C LEU A 122 3.40 -18.15 16.36
N ARG A 123 2.58 -17.67 15.42
CA ARG A 123 2.89 -17.71 13.98
C ARG A 123 2.60 -16.39 13.25
N CYS A 124 2.74 -15.26 13.95
CA CYS A 124 2.58 -13.93 13.36
C CYS A 124 3.60 -13.73 12.24
N ASN A 125 3.13 -13.39 11.04
CA ASN A 125 3.96 -13.25 9.85
C ASN A 125 3.40 -12.15 8.92
N PRO A 126 3.88 -10.90 9.02
CA PRO A 126 3.37 -9.78 8.22
C PRO A 126 3.73 -9.86 6.72
N HIS A 127 4.59 -10.81 6.33
CA HIS A 127 4.81 -11.15 4.92
C HIS A 127 3.62 -11.92 4.32
N LYS A 128 2.59 -12.25 5.12
CA LYS A 128 1.32 -12.79 4.64
C LYS A 128 0.23 -11.72 4.73
N LEU A 129 -0.37 -11.42 3.58
CA LEU A 129 -1.63 -10.71 3.54
C LEU A 129 -2.73 -11.69 3.97
N LEU A 130 -3.48 -11.30 5.00
CA LEU A 130 -4.59 -12.07 5.57
C LEU A 130 -5.92 -11.47 5.11
N LEU A 131 -6.90 -12.34 4.86
CA LEU A 131 -8.30 -11.93 4.74
C LEU A 131 -8.83 -11.48 6.11
N ASP A 132 -9.77 -10.55 6.11
CA ASP A 132 -10.58 -10.25 7.29
C ASP A 132 -11.48 -11.46 7.62
N PRO A 133 -11.42 -12.04 8.84
CA PRO A 133 -12.29 -13.16 9.23
C PRO A 133 -13.78 -12.79 9.31
N TYR A 134 -14.11 -11.49 9.26
CA TYR A 134 -15.47 -10.94 9.21
C TYR A 134 -15.78 -10.30 7.83
N ALA A 135 -15.01 -10.63 6.78
CA ALA A 135 -15.25 -10.17 5.42
C ALA A 135 -16.64 -10.62 4.92
N ARG A 136 -17.47 -9.65 4.52
CA ARG A 136 -18.79 -9.90 3.93
C ARG A 136 -18.73 -10.26 2.44
N ALA A 137 -17.61 -9.99 1.76
CA ALA A 137 -17.29 -10.49 0.42
C ALA A 137 -15.76 -10.61 0.22
N ILE A 138 -15.34 -11.41 -0.76
CA ILE A 138 -13.94 -11.72 -1.10
C ILE A 138 -13.79 -11.63 -2.63
N ASP A 139 -12.66 -11.09 -3.11
CA ASP A 139 -12.33 -10.89 -4.53
C ASP A 139 -10.95 -11.45 -4.91
N GLY A 140 -10.78 -11.76 -6.20
CA GLY A 140 -9.58 -12.32 -6.79
C GLY A 140 -9.46 -13.84 -6.67
N HIS A 141 -8.29 -14.36 -7.05
CA HIS A 141 -8.00 -15.80 -7.11
C HIS A 141 -6.78 -16.16 -6.26
N LEU A 142 -6.80 -17.35 -5.65
CA LEU A 142 -5.65 -17.92 -4.96
C LEU A 142 -4.71 -18.60 -5.97
N ARG A 143 -3.43 -18.19 -5.98
CA ARG A 143 -2.36 -18.89 -6.71
C ARG A 143 -1.57 -19.77 -5.73
N TRP A 144 -1.58 -21.08 -5.98
CA TRP A 144 -0.87 -22.04 -5.15
C TRP A 144 0.65 -21.95 -5.35
N GLY A 145 1.38 -21.77 -4.25
CA GLY A 145 2.85 -21.65 -4.25
C GLY A 145 3.41 -21.61 -2.83
N ASP A 146 4.72 -21.36 -2.70
CA ASP A 146 5.36 -21.26 -1.38
C ASP A 146 5.22 -19.86 -0.75
N SER A 147 4.76 -18.86 -1.50
CA SER A 147 4.44 -17.50 -1.01
C SER A 147 3.28 -17.49 -0.01
N ILE A 148 2.20 -18.21 -0.31
CA ILE A 148 1.00 -18.29 0.54
C ILE A 148 1.21 -19.09 1.84
N HIS A 149 2.33 -19.82 1.97
CA HIS A 149 2.67 -20.54 3.20
C HIS A 149 3.30 -19.59 4.22
N GLY A 150 2.89 -19.70 5.49
CA GLY A 150 3.50 -18.93 6.60
C GLY A 150 4.93 -19.36 6.95
N TYR A 151 5.31 -20.59 6.58
CA TYR A 151 6.60 -21.23 6.87
C TYR A 151 7.22 -21.80 5.60
N VAL A 152 8.54 -21.99 5.59
CA VAL A 152 9.25 -22.58 4.44
C VAL A 152 8.94 -24.08 4.36
N ARG A 153 8.51 -24.58 3.19
CA ARG A 153 8.15 -25.99 2.97
C ARG A 153 9.26 -26.93 3.45
N GLY A 154 8.90 -27.98 4.18
CA GLY A 154 9.85 -28.90 4.83
C GLY A 154 10.51 -28.39 6.13
N HIS A 155 10.40 -27.08 6.43
CA HIS A 155 11.01 -26.44 7.59
C HIS A 155 9.96 -25.67 8.42
N PRO A 156 9.04 -26.34 9.13
CA PRO A 156 7.83 -25.73 9.73
C PRO A 156 8.08 -24.71 10.85
N PHE A 157 9.32 -24.61 11.34
CA PHE A 157 9.79 -23.61 12.30
C PHE A 157 10.38 -22.36 11.62
N ARG A 158 10.78 -22.42 10.34
CA ARG A 158 11.36 -21.30 9.60
C ARG A 158 10.25 -20.47 8.97
N LYS A 159 10.13 -19.20 9.40
CA LYS A 159 9.22 -18.21 8.80
C LYS A 159 9.48 -18.07 7.30
N GLN A 160 8.42 -18.00 6.49
CA GLN A 160 8.51 -17.70 5.06
C GLN A 160 8.31 -16.19 4.83
N GLU A 161 9.26 -15.56 4.15
CA GLU A 161 9.34 -14.09 4.03
C GLU A 161 8.98 -13.55 2.62
N THR A 162 8.74 -14.43 1.65
CA THR A 162 8.10 -14.05 0.39
C THR A 162 6.72 -13.44 0.65
N ASP A 163 6.42 -12.27 0.07
CA ASP A 163 5.10 -11.66 0.20
C ASP A 163 4.02 -12.51 -0.49
N SER A 164 2.85 -12.66 0.15
CA SER A 164 1.70 -13.37 -0.42
C SER A 164 0.68 -12.47 -1.12
N ALA A 165 0.75 -11.14 -0.96
CA ALA A 165 -0.24 -10.20 -1.53
C ALA A 165 -0.45 -10.30 -3.07
N PRO A 166 0.53 -10.73 -3.90
CA PRO A 166 0.27 -10.99 -5.32
C PRO A 166 -0.56 -12.26 -5.59
N ASP A 167 -0.56 -13.22 -4.67
CA ASP A 167 -1.02 -14.61 -4.86
C ASP A 167 -2.29 -14.98 -4.07
N VAL A 168 -2.76 -14.13 -3.15
CA VAL A 168 -3.97 -14.37 -2.34
C VAL A 168 -5.15 -13.50 -2.76
N GLN A 169 -6.34 -13.94 -2.37
CA GLN A 169 -7.58 -13.17 -2.47
C GLN A 169 -7.57 -11.97 -1.50
N ARG A 170 -8.46 -11.01 -1.72
CA ARG A 170 -8.64 -9.82 -0.88
C ARG A 170 -10.06 -9.76 -0.34
N SER A 171 -10.25 -9.22 0.86
CA SER A 171 -11.56 -8.88 1.38
C SER A 171 -12.11 -7.65 0.65
N LEU A 172 -13.43 -7.56 0.50
CA LEU A 172 -14.11 -6.37 -0.04
C LEU A 172 -14.89 -5.65 1.05
N VAL A 173 -14.80 -4.32 1.05
CA VAL A 173 -15.82 -3.47 1.70
C VAL A 173 -17.09 -3.59 0.86
N VAL A 174 -18.24 -3.80 1.51
CA VAL A 174 -19.55 -3.88 0.85
C VAL A 174 -20.53 -2.95 1.51
N ALA A 175 -21.56 -2.55 0.75
CA ALA A 175 -22.66 -1.74 1.26
C ALA A 175 -23.33 -2.42 2.47
N SER A 176 -23.90 -1.59 3.33
CA SER A 176 -24.65 -1.99 4.53
C SER A 176 -26.13 -2.22 4.20
N GLU A 177 -26.59 -1.59 3.11
CA GLU A 177 -27.98 -1.45 2.73
C GLU A 177 -28.33 -2.35 1.54
N PHE A 178 -29.54 -2.87 1.57
CA PHE A 178 -30.22 -3.58 0.49
C PHE A 178 -31.71 -3.27 0.63
N ASP A 179 -32.41 -2.99 -0.47
CA ASP A 179 -33.85 -2.73 -0.43
C ASP A 179 -34.61 -4.05 -0.37
N TRP A 180 -35.40 -4.24 0.69
CA TRP A 180 -36.21 -5.43 0.94
C TRP A 180 -37.70 -5.19 0.67
N SER A 181 -38.05 -4.19 -0.15
CA SER A 181 -39.44 -3.91 -0.56
C SER A 181 -40.15 -5.12 -1.16
N ASP A 182 -41.45 -5.26 -0.85
CA ASP A 182 -42.35 -6.36 -1.27
C ASP A 182 -42.58 -6.50 -2.79
#